data_AF-A0A1J3CPH1-F1
#
_entry.id   AF-A0A1J3CPH1-F1
#
_cell.length_a   1.000
_cell.length_b   1.000
_cell.length_c   1.000
_cell.angle_alpha   90.00
_cell.angle_beta   90.00
_cell.angle_gamma   90.00
#
_symmetry.space_group_name_H-M   'P 1'
#
loop_
_entity.id
_entity.type
_entity.pdbx_description
1 polymer ?
#
loop_
_entity_poly.entity_id
_entity_poly.type
_entity_poly.pdbx_seq_one_letter_code
_entity_poly.pdbx_strand_id
1 'polypeptide(L)'
;MGSCCPDSVVTSEMKRNLLYCMSVSKFHQLIKKIETVHGGICNDIEDSYLSPEACNVWFNKEIDRKLPFQEKHVLQQGSILGNLEKIGALKRCDKNVECCEIDPEEKGDDKNVPAVVEFGAGRGYLTQMLADCYGVKKVYLVERKSYKLKADRSLRQKENLVLERMRIDIEDLNLNAVESLHGVPYVATGKHLCGPATVHYTLIS
;
A
#
# COMPACT_ATOMS: atom_id res chain seq x y z
N MET A 1 36.51 -8.37 -19.42
CA MET A 1 35.51 -7.36 -19.83
C MET A 1 34.19 -8.09 -20.03
N GLY A 2 33.36 -8.12 -18.99
CA GLY A 2 32.06 -8.78 -19.04
C GLY A 2 31.04 -7.86 -19.70
N SER A 3 30.43 -8.34 -20.78
CA SER A 3 29.32 -7.68 -21.46
C SER A 3 28.08 -7.73 -20.57
N CYS A 4 27.78 -6.64 -19.85
CA CYS A 4 26.45 -6.40 -19.33
C CYS A 4 25.50 -6.23 -20.52
N CYS A 5 24.69 -7.23 -20.81
CA CYS A 5 23.50 -7.03 -21.64
C CYS A 5 22.63 -5.96 -20.94
N PRO A 6 22.26 -4.85 -21.61
CA PRO A 6 21.26 -3.96 -21.06
C PRO A 6 19.98 -4.75 -20.93
N ASP A 7 19.37 -4.75 -19.74
CA ASP A 7 18.03 -5.30 -19.52
C ASP A 7 17.11 -4.72 -20.60
N SER A 8 16.78 -5.53 -21.59
CA SER A 8 15.95 -5.09 -22.71
C SER A 8 14.63 -4.62 -22.11
N VAL A 9 14.25 -3.37 -22.34
CA VAL A 9 13.02 -2.78 -21.80
C VAL A 9 11.82 -3.63 -22.26
N VAL A 10 11.32 -4.51 -21.39
CA VAL A 10 10.19 -5.40 -21.70
C VAL A 10 8.89 -4.64 -21.45
N THR A 11 8.24 -4.17 -22.52
CA THR A 11 6.98 -3.43 -22.41
C THR A 11 5.79 -4.35 -22.10
N SER A 12 4.72 -3.80 -21.54
CA SER A 12 3.46 -4.54 -21.32
C SER A 12 2.87 -5.11 -22.62
N GLU A 13 3.06 -4.39 -23.74
CA GLU A 13 2.64 -4.85 -25.06
C GLU A 13 3.42 -6.09 -25.51
N MET A 14 4.74 -6.12 -25.32
CA MET A 14 5.57 -7.29 -25.63
C MET A 14 5.14 -8.51 -24.82
N LYS A 15 4.82 -8.33 -23.53
CA LYS A 15 4.31 -9.41 -22.66
C LYS A 15 2.97 -9.97 -23.16
N ARG A 16 2.04 -9.09 -23.55
CA ARG A 16 0.74 -9.49 -24.11
C ARG A 16 0.91 -10.25 -25.44
N ASN A 17 1.77 -9.75 -26.33
CA ASN A 17 2.03 -10.39 -27.60
C ASN A 17 2.65 -11.79 -27.43
N LEU A 18 3.55 -11.99 -26.46
CA LEU A 18 4.10 -13.31 -26.15
C LEU A 18 3.02 -14.33 -25.72
N LEU A 19 1.99 -13.87 -25.00
CA LEU A 19 0.86 -14.72 -24.62
C LEU A 19 -0.06 -14.99 -25.81
N TYR A 20 -0.40 -13.98 -26.59
CA TYR A 20 -1.31 -14.14 -27.74
C TYR A 20 -0.70 -14.91 -28.90
N CYS A 21 0.62 -14.83 -29.10
CA CYS A 21 1.33 -15.59 -30.13
C CYS A 21 1.72 -17.01 -29.67
N MET A 22 1.36 -17.41 -28.45
CA MET A 22 1.68 -18.74 -27.92
C MET A 22 0.82 -19.82 -28.59
N SER A 23 1.44 -20.94 -28.97
CA SER A 23 0.68 -22.09 -29.47
C SER A 23 -0.16 -22.72 -28.36
N VAL A 24 -1.29 -23.32 -28.74
CA VAL A 24 -2.20 -24.00 -27.81
C VAL A 24 -1.48 -25.02 -26.93
N SER A 25 -0.53 -25.78 -27.48
CA SER A 25 0.25 -26.77 -26.73
C SER A 25 1.15 -26.12 -25.66
N LYS A 26 1.86 -25.03 -26.00
CA LYS A 26 2.70 -24.29 -25.06
C LYS A 26 1.86 -23.63 -23.96
N PHE A 27 0.68 -23.13 -24.30
CA PHE A 27 -0.24 -22.56 -23.33
C PHE A 27 -0.69 -23.61 -22.31
N HIS A 28 -1.10 -24.81 -22.75
CA HIS A 28 -1.43 -25.90 -21.82
C HIS A 28 -0.26 -26.34 -20.95
N GLN A 29 0.97 -26.35 -21.47
CA GLN A 29 2.16 -26.62 -20.67
C GLN A 29 2.39 -25.56 -19.58
N LEU A 30 2.15 -24.28 -19.90
CA LEU A 30 2.22 -23.19 -18.93
C LEU A 30 1.17 -23.35 -17.82
N ILE A 31 -0.08 -23.63 -18.18
CA ILE A 31 -1.16 -23.90 -17.21
C ILE A 31 -0.79 -25.07 -16.29
N LYS A 32 -0.35 -26.20 -16.87
CA LYS A 32 0.06 -27.37 -16.08
C LYS A 32 1.19 -27.07 -15.11
N LYS A 33 2.14 -26.21 -15.50
CA LYS A 33 3.21 -25.75 -14.61
C LYS A 33 2.66 -24.90 -13.46
N ILE A 34 1.74 -23.99 -13.72
CA ILE A 34 1.07 -23.18 -12.70
C ILE A 34 0.31 -24.09 -11.73
N GLU A 35 -0.48 -25.05 -12.22
CA GLU A 35 -1.24 -26.00 -11.40
C GLU A 35 -0.34 -26.89 -10.55
N THR A 36 0.78 -27.37 -11.09
CA THR A 36 1.75 -28.19 -10.36
C THR A 36 2.39 -27.40 -9.21
N VAL A 37 2.79 -26.16 -9.46
CA VAL A 37 3.34 -25.27 -8.43
C VAL A 37 2.28 -24.93 -7.39
N HIS A 38 1.06 -24.61 -7.83
CA HIS A 38 -0.06 -24.33 -6.93
C HIS A 38 -0.36 -25.52 -6.01
N GLY A 39 -0.45 -26.74 -6.55
CA GLY A 39 -0.68 -27.95 -5.76
C GLY A 39 0.48 -28.32 -4.82
N GLY A 40 1.70 -27.85 -5.10
CA GLY A 40 2.86 -28.05 -4.23
C GLY A 40 3.01 -27.00 -3.12
N ILE A 41 2.45 -25.80 -3.30
CA ILE A 41 2.52 -24.70 -2.33
C ILE A 41 1.27 -24.64 -1.45
N CYS A 42 0.10 -24.90 -2.02
CA CYS A 42 -1.18 -24.70 -1.36
C CYS A 42 -1.58 -25.94 -0.54
N ASN A 43 -0.80 -26.24 0.50
CA ASN A 43 -1.26 -27.06 1.61
C ASN A 43 -1.61 -26.08 2.74
N ASP A 44 -2.89 -25.79 2.86
CA ASP A 44 -3.52 -24.95 3.89
C ASP A 44 -2.86 -23.59 4.13
N ILE A 45 -3.32 -22.57 3.38
CA ILE A 45 -3.04 -21.17 3.74
C ILE A 45 -3.88 -20.86 4.98
N GLU A 46 -3.25 -20.85 6.15
CA GLU A 46 -3.92 -20.43 7.38
C GLU A 46 -4.26 -18.93 7.32
N ASP A 47 -5.53 -18.61 7.52
CA ASP A 47 -5.97 -17.23 7.69
C ASP A 47 -5.40 -16.67 8.99
N SER A 48 -4.50 -15.70 8.87
CA SER A 48 -3.96 -14.94 10.00
C SER A 48 -4.11 -13.44 9.77
N TYR A 49 -4.32 -12.71 10.86
CA TYR A 49 -4.39 -11.26 10.83
C TYR A 49 -3.68 -10.67 12.04
N LEU A 50 -3.07 -9.49 11.85
CA LEU A 50 -2.52 -8.69 12.93
C LEU A 50 -3.50 -7.59 13.31
N SER A 51 -3.62 -7.34 14.60
CA SER A 51 -4.45 -6.28 15.17
C SER A 51 -3.55 -5.36 15.99
N PRO A 52 -2.82 -4.43 15.34
CA PRO A 52 -1.91 -3.53 16.05
C PRO A 52 -2.70 -2.60 16.96
N GLU A 53 -2.19 -2.36 18.17
CA GLU A 53 -2.86 -1.53 19.17
C GLU A 53 -3.11 -0.09 18.70
N ALA A 54 -2.21 0.44 17.85
CA ALA A 54 -2.37 1.75 17.25
C ALA A 54 -3.68 1.89 16.46
N CYS A 55 -4.21 0.79 15.93
CA CYS A 55 -5.45 0.73 15.16
C CYS A 55 -6.71 0.44 16.02
N ASN A 56 -6.59 0.32 17.35
CA ASN A 56 -7.73 0.02 18.23
C ASN A 56 -8.87 1.04 18.10
N VAL A 57 -8.56 2.32 17.87
CA VAL A 57 -9.59 3.35 17.62
C VAL A 57 -10.47 3.02 16.40
N TRP A 58 -9.91 2.37 15.39
CA TRP A 58 -10.64 1.89 14.21
C TRP A 58 -11.44 0.62 14.50
N PHE A 59 -10.88 -0.31 15.28
CA PHE A 59 -11.58 -1.55 15.66
C PHE A 59 -12.77 -1.29 16.61
N ASN A 60 -12.61 -0.34 17.54
CA ASN A 60 -13.64 0.02 18.52
C ASN A 60 -14.69 0.99 17.99
N LYS A 61 -14.60 1.40 16.70
CA LYS A 61 -15.49 2.37 16.05
C LYS A 61 -15.56 3.72 16.76
N GLU A 62 -14.45 4.16 17.35
CA GLU A 62 -14.33 5.47 17.99
C GLU A 62 -14.12 6.62 16.97
N ILE A 63 -14.32 6.32 15.69
CA ILE A 63 -14.08 7.21 14.55
C ILE A 63 -15.42 7.72 14.02
N ASP A 64 -15.39 8.92 13.43
CA ASP A 64 -16.56 9.61 12.90
C ASP A 64 -17.44 8.68 12.03
N ARG A 65 -18.66 8.42 12.52
CA ARG A 65 -19.67 7.53 11.91
C ARG A 65 -20.14 7.97 10.52
N LYS A 66 -19.69 9.14 10.03
CA LYS A 66 -20.00 9.67 8.70
C LYS A 66 -19.23 9.00 7.56
N LEU A 67 -18.22 8.17 7.84
CA LEU A 67 -17.51 7.43 6.80
C LEU A 67 -18.34 6.20 6.38
N PRO A 68 -18.65 6.00 5.08
CA PRO A 68 -19.30 4.79 4.60
C PRO A 68 -18.33 3.61 4.72
N PHE A 69 -18.35 2.99 5.90
CA PHE A 69 -17.29 2.12 6.40
C PHE A 69 -17.86 0.73 6.75
N GLN A 70 -17.19 -0.36 6.34
CA GLN A 70 -17.62 -1.75 6.62
C GLN A 70 -16.54 -2.48 7.43
N GLU A 71 -16.96 -3.24 8.45
CA GLU A 71 -16.08 -3.94 9.42
C GLU A 71 -15.03 -4.85 8.77
N LYS A 72 -15.41 -5.58 7.71
CA LYS A 72 -14.49 -6.47 6.99
C LYS A 72 -13.28 -5.74 6.37
N HIS A 73 -13.42 -4.47 6.03
CA HIS A 73 -12.31 -3.68 5.49
C HIS A 73 -11.37 -3.18 6.58
N VAL A 74 -11.79 -3.12 7.84
CA VAL A 74 -10.98 -2.65 8.97
C VAL A 74 -9.93 -3.66 9.33
N LEU A 75 -10.33 -4.93 9.47
CA LEU A 75 -9.43 -6.02 9.81
C LEU A 75 -8.33 -6.18 8.75
N GLN A 76 -8.71 -6.10 7.47
CA GLN A 76 -7.74 -6.15 6.37
C GLN A 76 -6.76 -4.98 6.43
N GLN A 77 -7.25 -3.75 6.60
CA GLN A 77 -6.39 -2.56 6.67
C GLN A 77 -5.48 -2.61 7.90
N GLY A 78 -6.03 -2.95 9.07
CA GLY A 78 -5.29 -3.07 10.32
C GLY A 78 -4.22 -4.15 10.25
N SER A 79 -4.51 -5.30 9.60
CA SER A 79 -3.53 -6.36 9.38
C SER A 79 -2.40 -5.93 8.45
N ILE A 80 -2.69 -5.19 7.37
CA ILE A 80 -1.65 -4.61 6.50
C ILE A 80 -0.74 -3.70 7.34
N LEU A 81 -1.31 -2.78 8.13
CA LEU A 81 -0.52 -1.87 8.97
C LEU A 81 0.26 -2.62 10.05
N GLY A 82 -0.32 -3.64 10.66
CA GLY A 82 0.34 -4.48 11.67
C GLY A 82 1.53 -5.25 11.10
N ASN A 83 1.44 -5.71 9.85
CA ASN A 83 2.59 -6.33 9.19
C ASN A 83 3.68 -5.31 8.86
N LEU A 84 3.32 -4.11 8.41
CA LEU A 84 4.27 -3.03 8.19
C LEU A 84 4.95 -2.60 9.49
N GLU A 85 4.24 -2.58 10.60
CA GLU A 85 4.81 -2.36 11.94
C GLU A 85 5.76 -3.49 12.33
N LYS A 86 5.34 -4.75 12.16
CA LYS A 86 6.14 -5.94 12.50
C LYS A 86 7.49 -5.99 11.78
N ILE A 87 7.54 -5.55 10.51
CA ILE A 87 8.79 -5.48 9.73
C ILE A 87 9.58 -4.18 9.98
N GLY A 88 9.10 -3.29 10.86
CA GLY A 88 9.74 -2.02 11.19
C GLY A 88 9.57 -0.92 10.14
N ALA A 89 8.69 -1.10 9.15
CA ALA A 89 8.40 -0.09 8.14
C ALA A 89 7.53 1.06 8.70
N LEU A 90 6.70 0.78 9.71
CA LEU A 90 5.98 1.80 10.47
C LEU A 90 6.52 1.88 11.90
N LYS A 91 6.73 3.11 12.39
CA LYS A 91 7.07 3.37 13.79
C LYS A 91 5.83 3.89 14.51
N ARG A 92 5.58 3.38 15.72
CA ARG A 92 4.49 3.84 16.56
C ARG A 92 4.77 5.28 17.01
N CYS A 93 3.77 6.15 16.90
CA CYS A 93 3.77 7.43 17.59
C CYS A 93 2.96 7.24 18.88
N ASP A 94 3.60 7.20 20.04
CA ASP A 94 2.89 7.05 21.31
C ASP A 94 2.07 8.31 21.60
N LYS A 95 0.74 8.17 21.59
CA LYS A 95 -0.22 9.26 21.85
C LYS A 95 -0.48 9.52 23.33
N ASN A 96 0.12 8.73 24.23
CA ASN A 96 0.00 8.92 25.69
C ASN A 96 1.04 9.85 26.29
N VAL A 97 1.82 10.53 25.45
CA VAL A 97 2.55 11.71 25.88
C VAL A 97 1.82 12.91 25.30
N GLU A 98 1.01 13.52 26.17
CA GLU A 98 0.65 14.93 26.06
C GLU A 98 1.95 15.67 25.74
N CYS A 99 2.05 16.18 24.51
CA CYS A 99 3.21 16.86 23.94
C CYS A 99 4.49 16.52 24.71
N CYS A 100 5.22 15.44 24.36
CA CYS A 100 6.60 15.37 24.84
C CYS A 100 7.16 16.75 24.55
N GLU A 101 7.56 17.47 25.58
CA GLU A 101 8.47 18.57 25.41
C GLU A 101 9.63 17.92 24.69
N ILE A 102 9.62 18.08 23.36
CA ILE A 102 10.78 17.81 22.54
C ILE A 102 11.76 18.79 23.15
N ASP A 103 12.76 18.26 23.86
CA ASP A 103 13.92 19.03 24.27
C ASP A 103 14.25 19.98 23.11
N PRO A 104 14.34 21.31 23.33
CA PRO A 104 14.41 22.29 22.24
C PRO A 104 15.58 22.08 21.26
N GLU A 105 16.47 21.13 21.55
CA GLU A 105 17.64 20.74 20.78
C GLU A 105 17.42 19.56 19.82
N GLU A 106 16.34 18.78 19.94
CA GLU A 106 15.94 17.78 18.93
C GLU A 106 14.79 18.30 18.06
N LYS A 107 15.03 19.39 17.33
CA LYS A 107 14.36 19.62 16.04
C LYS A 107 14.82 18.52 15.08
N GLY A 108 14.37 17.29 15.31
CA GLY A 108 14.56 16.17 14.42
C GLY A 108 13.99 16.55 13.07
N ASP A 109 14.88 16.62 12.09
CA ASP A 109 14.61 17.02 10.71
C ASP A 109 13.31 16.35 10.23
N ASP A 110 12.34 17.13 9.76
CA ASP A 110 11.07 16.65 9.20
C ASP A 110 11.27 15.70 7.99
N LYS A 111 12.54 15.49 7.60
CA LYS A 111 13.05 14.54 6.62
C LYS A 111 13.11 13.08 7.10
N ASN A 112 12.98 12.80 8.39
CA ASN A 112 13.10 11.42 8.90
C ASN A 112 11.78 10.65 8.99
N VAL A 113 10.63 11.32 8.79
CA VAL A 113 9.33 10.65 8.70
C VAL A 113 9.14 10.14 7.27
N PRO A 114 8.99 8.83 7.05
CA PRO A 114 8.84 8.30 5.71
C PRO A 114 7.53 8.77 5.09
N ALA A 115 7.57 9.12 3.80
CA ALA A 115 6.37 9.34 3.02
C ALA A 115 5.62 8.02 2.80
N VAL A 116 4.32 8.09 2.55
CA VAL A 116 3.50 6.91 2.22
C VAL A 116 3.06 7.00 0.79
N VAL A 117 3.26 5.91 0.04
CA VAL A 117 2.73 5.76 -1.33
C VAL A 117 1.69 4.65 -1.33
N GLU A 118 0.41 4.98 -1.51
CA GLU A 118 -0.66 3.98 -1.64
C GLU A 118 -0.97 3.69 -3.11
N PHE A 119 -0.68 2.47 -3.55
CA PHE A 119 -1.04 1.95 -4.86
C PHE A 119 -2.47 1.42 -4.88
N GLY A 120 -3.23 1.78 -5.92
CA GLY A 120 -4.64 1.38 -6.02
C GLY A 120 -5.47 1.98 -4.90
N ALA A 121 -5.19 3.25 -4.57
CA ALA A 121 -5.72 3.90 -3.37
C ALA A 121 -7.25 3.95 -3.33
N GLY A 122 -7.93 3.89 -4.48
CA GLY A 122 -9.38 3.94 -4.56
C GLY A 122 -9.98 5.11 -3.77
N ARG A 123 -10.67 4.79 -2.66
CA ARG A 123 -11.28 5.77 -1.75
C ARG A 123 -10.33 6.35 -0.69
N GLY A 124 -9.14 5.79 -0.50
CA GLY A 124 -8.10 6.30 0.41
C GLY A 124 -8.26 5.92 1.89
N TYR A 125 -9.05 4.90 2.22
CA TYR A 125 -9.29 4.50 3.62
C TYR A 125 -8.07 3.87 4.29
N LEU A 126 -7.24 3.12 3.55
CA LEU A 126 -6.02 2.53 4.12
C LEU A 126 -5.07 3.64 4.58
N THR A 127 -4.83 4.63 3.71
CA THR A 127 -4.08 5.84 4.09
C THR A 127 -4.74 6.59 5.25
N GLN A 128 -6.07 6.67 5.31
CA GLN A 128 -6.74 7.32 6.43
C GLN A 128 -6.44 6.61 7.75
N MET A 129 -6.53 5.28 7.77
CA MET A 129 -6.14 4.49 8.95
C MET A 129 -4.69 4.71 9.32
N LEU A 130 -3.80 4.71 8.32
CA LEU A 130 -2.39 4.95 8.53
C LEU A 130 -2.12 6.36 9.11
N ALA A 131 -2.75 7.40 8.57
CA ALA A 131 -2.63 8.78 9.06
C ALA A 131 -3.27 8.99 10.44
N ASP A 132 -4.28 8.21 10.80
CA ASP A 132 -4.89 8.24 12.13
C ASP A 132 -4.03 7.50 13.17
N CYS A 133 -3.38 6.40 12.80
CA CYS A 133 -2.71 5.52 13.76
C CYS A 133 -1.20 5.78 13.90
N TYR A 134 -0.54 6.19 12.82
CA TYR A 134 0.93 6.28 12.73
C TYR A 134 1.46 7.69 12.42
N GLY A 135 0.59 8.72 12.40
CA GLY A 135 1.04 10.12 12.37
C GLY A 135 1.82 10.52 11.12
N VAL A 136 1.49 9.97 9.95
CA VAL A 136 2.22 10.32 8.72
C VAL A 136 1.97 11.75 8.27
N LYS A 137 3.00 12.35 7.68
CA LYS A 137 3.02 13.75 7.24
C LYS A 137 2.97 13.94 5.73
N LYS A 138 3.39 12.95 4.94
CA LYS A 138 3.41 13.02 3.47
C LYS A 138 2.80 11.77 2.88
N VAL A 139 1.82 11.95 2.00
CA VAL A 139 1.04 10.87 1.40
C VAL A 139 0.87 11.10 -0.09
N TYR A 140 1.07 10.02 -0.84
CA TYR A 140 0.94 9.93 -2.29
C TYR A 140 -0.04 8.83 -2.64
N LEU A 141 -1.17 9.19 -3.24
CA LEU A 141 -2.20 8.24 -3.65
C LEU A 141 -2.13 8.00 -5.15
N VAL A 142 -1.81 6.76 -5.55
CA VAL A 142 -1.72 6.35 -6.96
C VAL A 142 -2.98 5.59 -7.35
N GLU A 143 -3.69 6.07 -8.36
CA GLU A 143 -4.90 5.40 -8.85
C GLU A 143 -5.25 5.84 -10.28
N ARG A 144 -5.65 4.89 -11.14
CA ARG A 144 -6.00 5.17 -12.54
C ARG A 144 -7.33 5.95 -12.66
N LYS A 145 -8.31 5.66 -11.79
CA LYS A 145 -9.67 6.22 -11.83
C LYS A 145 -10.04 7.03 -10.59
N SER A 146 -10.72 8.16 -10.79
CA SER A 146 -11.23 8.96 -9.68
C SER A 146 -12.55 8.39 -9.15
N TYR A 147 -12.54 7.84 -7.93
CA TYR A 147 -13.75 7.43 -7.22
C TYR A 147 -14.38 8.63 -6.47
N LYS A 148 -15.71 8.78 -6.50
CA LYS A 148 -16.44 9.77 -5.67
C LYS A 148 -16.53 9.25 -4.22
N LEU A 149 -16.44 10.15 -3.22
CA LEU A 149 -16.38 9.88 -1.75
C LEU A 149 -14.99 9.47 -1.22
N LYS A 150 -14.01 10.35 -1.39
CA LYS A 150 -12.61 10.11 -1.01
C LYS A 150 -12.34 10.56 0.43
N ALA A 151 -11.59 9.75 1.17
CA ALA A 151 -10.97 10.12 2.45
C ALA A 151 -10.14 11.41 2.35
N ASP A 152 -9.78 11.87 1.13
CA ASP A 152 -9.10 13.14 0.84
C ASP A 152 -9.65 14.33 1.64
N ARG A 153 -10.97 14.44 1.84
CA ARG A 153 -11.53 15.55 2.63
C ARG A 153 -11.05 15.48 4.07
N SER A 154 -11.19 14.32 4.71
CA SER A 154 -10.76 14.09 6.09
C SER A 154 -9.23 14.16 6.23
N LEU A 155 -8.50 13.66 5.24
CA LEU A 155 -7.04 13.73 5.20
C LEU A 155 -6.55 15.17 5.09
N ARG A 156 -7.14 16.00 4.21
CA ARG A 156 -6.76 17.42 4.06
C ARG A 156 -7.11 18.28 5.28
N GLN A 157 -7.99 17.80 6.16
CA GLN A 157 -8.32 18.46 7.42
C GLN A 157 -7.30 18.15 8.53
N LYS A 158 -6.43 17.15 8.35
CA LYS A 158 -5.33 16.90 9.30
C LYS A 158 -4.27 17.98 9.14
N GLU A 159 -3.93 18.63 10.24
CA GLU A 159 -2.82 19.57 10.28
C GLU A 159 -1.51 18.88 9.88
N ASN A 160 -0.68 19.58 9.12
CA ASN A 160 0.65 19.12 8.69
C ASN A 160 0.67 17.84 7.83
N LEU A 161 -0.45 17.46 7.19
CA LEU A 161 -0.49 16.37 6.21
C LEU A 161 -0.47 16.89 4.77
N VAL A 162 0.61 16.59 4.05
CA VAL A 162 0.71 16.80 2.60
C VAL A 162 0.08 15.61 1.87
N LEU A 163 -0.92 15.89 1.05
CA LEU A 163 -1.63 14.89 0.26
C LEU A 163 -1.55 15.18 -1.24
N GLU A 164 -0.81 14.33 -1.96
CA GLU A 164 -0.74 14.31 -3.41
C GLU A 164 -1.49 13.09 -3.97
N ARG A 165 -2.23 13.26 -5.07
CA ARG A 165 -2.97 12.17 -5.72
C ARG A 165 -2.62 12.12 -7.20
N MET A 166 -1.86 11.11 -7.58
CA MET A 166 -1.42 10.87 -8.95
C MET A 166 -2.44 10.00 -9.70
N ARG A 167 -2.96 10.53 -10.82
CA ARG A 167 -3.89 9.80 -11.68
C ARG A 167 -3.13 9.11 -12.83
N ILE A 168 -2.49 8.00 -12.50
CA ILE A 168 -1.64 7.24 -13.40
C ILE A 168 -1.88 5.74 -13.21
N ASP A 169 -1.70 4.96 -14.28
CA ASP A 169 -1.66 3.51 -14.14
C ASP A 169 -0.38 3.10 -13.40
N ILE A 170 -0.45 2.04 -12.58
CA ILE A 170 0.74 1.55 -11.87
C ILE A 170 1.77 1.05 -12.88
N GLU A 171 1.34 0.54 -14.04
CA GLU A 171 2.26 0.08 -15.09
C GLU A 171 3.13 1.20 -15.69
N ASP A 172 2.65 2.45 -15.64
CA ASP A 172 3.32 3.63 -16.18
C ASP A 172 3.98 4.49 -15.08
N LEU A 173 3.83 4.11 -13.81
CA LEU A 173 4.30 4.91 -12.69
C LEU A 173 5.83 4.85 -12.57
N ASN A 174 6.45 6.03 -12.57
CA ASN A 174 7.86 6.20 -12.20
C ASN A 174 7.98 7.11 -10.96
N LEU A 175 8.22 6.51 -9.79
CA LEU A 175 8.41 7.26 -8.54
C LEU A 175 9.65 8.16 -8.57
N ASN A 176 10.67 7.82 -9.37
CA ASN A 176 11.84 8.69 -9.56
C ASN A 176 11.51 9.92 -10.41
N ALA A 177 10.35 10.00 -11.06
CA ALA A 177 9.89 11.20 -11.73
C ALA A 177 9.08 12.12 -10.80
N VAL A 178 8.79 11.70 -9.57
CA VAL A 178 8.06 12.49 -8.59
C VAL A 178 9.05 13.31 -7.77
N GLU A 179 9.26 14.56 -8.17
CA GLU A 179 10.25 15.45 -7.55
C GLU A 179 10.09 15.59 -6.03
N SER A 180 8.84 15.58 -5.54
CA SER A 180 8.54 15.72 -4.11
C SER A 180 8.92 14.48 -3.28
N LEU A 181 9.23 13.34 -3.93
CA LEU A 181 9.74 12.12 -3.31
C LEU A 181 11.28 11.99 -3.38
N HIS A 182 11.97 12.87 -4.10
CA HIS A 182 13.43 12.78 -4.24
C HIS A 182 14.14 12.96 -2.90
N GLY A 183 14.97 11.97 -2.54
CA GLY A 183 15.72 11.98 -1.27
C GLY A 183 14.84 11.79 -0.02
N VAL A 184 13.55 11.49 -0.18
CA VAL A 184 12.62 11.23 0.92
C VAL A 184 12.43 9.72 1.05
N PRO A 185 12.73 9.11 2.21
CA PRO A 185 12.41 7.69 2.43
C PRO A 185 10.89 7.51 2.35
N TYR A 186 10.43 6.41 1.74
CA TYR A 186 8.99 6.15 1.65
C TYR A 186 8.65 4.67 1.87
N VAL A 187 7.43 4.46 2.38
CA VAL A 187 6.79 3.15 2.48
C VAL A 187 5.72 3.09 1.40
N ALA A 188 5.87 2.13 0.48
CA ALA A 188 4.86 1.87 -0.54
C ALA A 188 3.96 0.71 -0.11
N THR A 189 2.64 0.91 -0.17
CA THR A 189 1.64 -0.07 0.26
C THR A 189 0.42 -0.06 -0.66
N GLY A 190 -0.44 -1.06 -0.55
CA GLY A 190 -1.67 -1.14 -1.32
C GLY A 190 -2.52 -2.33 -0.88
N LYS A 191 -3.84 -2.17 -0.94
CA LYS A 191 -4.79 -3.23 -0.58
C LYS A 191 -5.10 -4.20 -1.72
N HIS A 192 -5.13 -3.70 -2.95
CA HIS A 192 -5.59 -4.42 -4.14
C HIS A 192 -4.68 -4.08 -5.32
N LEU A 193 -3.48 -4.67 -5.37
CA LEU A 193 -2.57 -4.50 -6.50
C LEU A 193 -3.00 -5.30 -7.75
N CYS A 194 -3.87 -6.31 -7.59
CA CYS A 194 -4.26 -7.27 -8.63
C CYS A 194 -5.72 -7.14 -9.14
N GLY A 195 -6.34 -5.96 -9.03
CA GLY A 195 -7.73 -5.74 -9.48
C GLY A 195 -8.79 -6.31 -8.51
N PRO A 196 -10.05 -6.53 -8.93
CA PRO A 196 -11.15 -6.92 -8.04
C PRO A 196 -10.99 -8.30 -7.36
N ALA A 197 -9.88 -9.01 -7.58
CA ALA A 197 -9.65 -10.36 -7.11
C ALA A 197 -9.48 -10.53 -5.59
N THR A 198 -9.39 -9.45 -4.80
CA THR A 198 -9.15 -9.52 -3.35
C THR A 198 -10.34 -9.10 -2.49
N VAL A 199 -11.57 -9.40 -2.95
CA VAL A 199 -12.78 -9.27 -2.10
C VAL A 199 -12.98 -10.47 -1.18
N HIS A 200 -12.18 -11.54 -1.29
CA HIS A 200 -12.33 -12.70 -0.41
C HIS A 200 -11.07 -13.47 0.01
N TYR A 201 -9.86 -13.05 -0.39
CA TYR A 201 -8.65 -13.77 -0.03
C TYR A 201 -7.58 -12.84 0.52
N THR A 202 -7.25 -13.08 1.78
CA THR A 202 -6.03 -12.67 2.47
C THR A 202 -4.83 -12.98 1.57
N LEU A 203 -4.14 -11.95 1.08
CA LEU A 203 -2.78 -12.09 0.53
C LEU A 203 -1.86 -11.34 1.49
N ILE A 204 -1.27 -12.09 2.42
CA ILE A 204 -0.11 -11.66 3.19
C ILE A 204 0.92 -12.79 3.01
N SER A 205 2.09 -12.41 2.51
CA SER A 205 3.29 -13.24 2.32
C SER A 205 3.87 -13.72 3.65
#